data_AF-A0A958M0E0-F1
#
_entry.id   AF-A0A958M0E0-F1
#
_cell.length_a   1.000
_cell.length_b   1.000
_cell.length_c   1.000
_cell.angle_alpha   90.00
_cell.angle_beta   90.00
_cell.angle_gamma   90.00
#
_symmetry.space_group_name_H-M   'P 1'
#
loop_
_entity.id
_entity.type
_entity.pdbx_description
1 polymer ?
#
loop_
_entity_poly.entity_id
_entity_poly.type
_entity_poly.pdbx_seq_one_letter_code
_entity_poly.pdbx_strand_id
1 'polypeptide(L)'
;MKKCVLGVFLMFPMLFWAQSQQHQFVLFDVTFTYTKQDADTSTPSKSHYYVTGDMLNPNRPKDWTSPVDFRNGTVHIRIEVLEKPPGNEPTKWTLCYIPNRGQGNGYGCTGTDLFTEEGIYEKDVPMTEFWENEAIIWEEGI
;
A
#
# COMPACT_ATOMS: atom_id res chain seq x y z
N MET A 1 -15.99 69.27 -16.73
CA MET A 1 -14.94 69.02 -15.72
C MET A 1 -14.92 67.53 -15.37
N LYS A 2 -13.76 66.88 -15.50
CA LYS A 2 -13.31 65.60 -14.87
C LYS A 2 -14.20 64.35 -15.14
N LYS A 3 -14.00 63.59 -16.22
CA LYS A 3 -13.11 62.39 -16.31
C LYS A 3 -12.90 61.64 -14.98
N CYS A 4 -13.52 60.46 -14.85
CA CYS A 4 -13.00 59.35 -14.04
C CYS A 4 -13.16 58.05 -14.83
N VAL A 5 -12.15 57.76 -15.65
CA VAL A 5 -11.84 56.40 -16.10
C VAL A 5 -10.98 55.78 -15.00
N LEU A 6 -11.54 54.81 -14.29
CA LEU A 6 -10.83 53.87 -13.41
C LEU A 6 -11.52 52.52 -13.71
N GLY A 7 -10.89 51.46 -14.18
CA GLY A 7 -9.50 51.09 -14.26
C GLY A 7 -9.54 49.57 -14.23
N VAL A 8 -9.55 48.95 -15.41
CA VAL A 8 -9.35 47.50 -15.54
C VAL A 8 -7.91 47.25 -15.15
N PHE A 9 -7.70 46.84 -13.90
CA PHE A 9 -6.43 46.28 -13.46
C PHE A 9 -6.61 44.77 -13.31
N LEU A 10 -5.98 44.06 -14.24
CA LEU A 10 -5.61 42.66 -14.13
C LEU A 10 -5.10 42.32 -12.72
N MET A 11 -5.79 41.41 -12.04
CA MET A 11 -5.19 40.48 -11.09
C MET A 11 -5.93 39.15 -11.16
N PHE A 12 -5.64 38.40 -12.22
CA PHE A 12 -5.47 36.96 -12.09
C PHE A 12 -4.07 36.79 -11.44
N PRO A 13 -4.00 36.49 -10.15
CA PRO A 13 -3.36 35.24 -9.79
C PRO A 13 -4.07 34.57 -8.62
N MET A 14 -3.76 33.30 -8.39
CA MET A 14 -4.34 32.46 -7.34
C MET A 14 -5.66 31.78 -7.74
N LEU A 15 -5.69 31.24 -8.97
CA LEU A 15 -5.83 29.77 -9.02
C LEU A 15 -4.69 29.21 -8.17
N PHE A 16 -4.87 29.20 -6.83
CA PHE A 16 -4.17 28.24 -6.00
C PHE A 16 -4.69 26.93 -6.55
N TRP A 17 -3.92 26.35 -7.46
CA TRP A 17 -3.83 24.93 -7.57
C TRP A 17 -3.58 24.46 -6.14
N ALA A 18 -4.65 24.10 -5.43
CA ALA A 18 -4.60 22.96 -4.56
C ALA A 18 -4.21 21.81 -5.49
N GLN A 19 -2.91 21.70 -5.77
CA GLN A 19 -2.35 20.40 -6.08
C GLN A 19 -2.67 19.63 -4.82
N SER A 20 -3.74 18.84 -4.85
CA SER A 20 -3.87 17.75 -3.91
C SER A 20 -2.55 17.03 -4.01
N GLN A 21 -1.68 17.19 -3.02
CA GLN A 21 -0.54 16.31 -2.89
C GLN A 21 -1.17 14.94 -2.71
N GLN A 22 -1.15 14.17 -3.79
CA GLN A 22 -1.55 12.79 -3.74
C GLN A 22 -0.50 12.13 -2.85
N HIS A 23 -0.86 11.96 -1.59
CA HIS A 23 -0.04 11.27 -0.62
C HIS A 23 -0.10 9.79 -0.99
N GLN A 24 0.81 9.40 -1.88
CA GLN A 24 1.03 8.04 -2.32
C GLN A 24 2.52 7.76 -2.19
N PHE A 25 2.85 6.56 -1.74
CA PHE A 25 4.21 6.07 -1.68
C PHE A 25 4.21 4.57 -1.94
N VAL A 26 5.35 4.06 -2.41
CA VAL A 26 5.58 2.62 -2.52
C VAL A 26 6.02 2.15 -1.14
N LEU A 27 5.26 1.25 -0.49
CA LEU A 27 5.67 0.68 0.80
C LEU A 27 6.86 -0.28 0.62
N PHE A 28 6.83 -1.11 -0.41
CA PHE A 28 7.93 -1.97 -0.84
C PHE A 28 7.76 -2.34 -2.31
N ASP A 29 8.87 -2.68 -2.96
CA ASP A 29 8.93 -3.26 -4.30
C ASP A 29 10.01 -4.34 -4.27
N VAL A 30 9.61 -5.60 -4.35
CA VAL A 30 10.49 -6.76 -4.13
C VAL A 30 10.19 -7.83 -5.17
N THR A 31 11.25 -8.39 -5.73
CA THR A 31 11.19 -9.59 -6.57
C THR A 31 11.77 -10.76 -5.79
N PHE A 32 11.03 -11.86 -5.73
CA PHE A 32 11.46 -13.06 -5.01
C PHE A 32 10.93 -14.33 -5.69
N THR A 33 11.63 -15.44 -5.47
CA THR A 33 11.17 -16.79 -5.80
C THR A 33 10.61 -17.42 -4.54
N TYR A 34 9.45 -18.07 -4.63
CA TYR A 34 8.84 -18.79 -3.53
C TYR A 34 8.39 -20.18 -3.97
N THR A 35 8.91 -21.20 -3.30
CA THR A 35 8.70 -22.61 -3.65
C THR A 35 7.84 -23.33 -2.60
N LYS A 36 7.43 -24.56 -2.92
CA LYS A 36 6.77 -25.44 -1.93
C LYS A 36 7.65 -25.69 -0.71
N GLN A 37 8.97 -25.82 -0.91
CA GLN A 37 9.92 -26.03 0.18
C GLN A 37 9.94 -24.82 1.12
N ASP A 38 9.91 -23.60 0.57
CA ASP A 38 9.80 -22.37 1.36
C ASP A 38 8.48 -22.37 2.14
N ALA A 39 7.36 -22.68 1.46
CA ALA A 39 6.05 -22.75 2.11
C ALA A 39 6.03 -23.70 3.33
N ASP A 40 6.81 -24.78 3.28
CA ASP A 40 6.86 -25.79 4.35
C ASP A 40 7.88 -25.49 5.46
N THR A 41 8.91 -24.70 5.17
CA THR A 41 10.09 -24.57 6.04
C THR A 41 10.57 -23.16 6.34
N SER A 42 9.96 -22.13 5.73
CA SER A 42 10.29 -20.73 6.01
C SER A 42 10.22 -20.40 7.50
N THR A 43 11.10 -19.50 7.91
CA THR A 43 11.23 -18.96 9.26
C THR A 43 11.11 -17.44 9.16
N PRO A 44 10.47 -16.75 10.13
CA PRO A 44 9.94 -17.24 11.41
C PRO A 44 8.67 -18.08 11.33
N SER A 45 7.97 -18.09 10.19
CA SER A 45 6.77 -18.91 10.02
C SER A 45 6.67 -19.49 8.61
N LYS A 46 5.98 -20.64 8.53
CA LYS A 46 5.69 -21.33 7.27
C LYS A 46 4.80 -20.48 6.37
N SER A 47 4.92 -20.66 5.06
CA SER A 47 4.06 -20.03 4.03
C SER A 47 4.15 -18.51 3.92
N HIS A 48 5.11 -17.87 4.60
CA HIS A 48 5.31 -16.43 4.55
C HIS A 48 6.69 -16.05 4.00
N TYR A 49 6.70 -15.00 3.19
CA TYR A 49 7.90 -14.25 2.83
C TYR A 49 7.86 -12.90 3.55
N TYR A 50 8.91 -12.58 4.30
CA TYR A 50 8.95 -11.39 5.17
C TYR A 50 9.70 -10.24 4.49
N VAL A 51 9.01 -9.12 4.29
CA VAL A 51 9.59 -7.86 3.85
C VAL A 51 9.85 -7.00 5.08
N THR A 52 11.12 -6.83 5.47
CA THR A 52 11.54 -6.14 6.70
C THR A 52 12.78 -5.29 6.46
N GLY A 53 13.08 -4.42 7.45
CA GLY A 53 14.30 -3.60 7.44
C GLY A 53 14.38 -2.72 6.19
N ASP A 54 15.52 -2.79 5.51
CA ASP A 54 15.83 -1.96 4.34
C ASP A 54 15.01 -2.31 3.09
N MET A 55 14.23 -3.40 3.11
CA MET A 55 13.28 -3.74 2.04
C MET A 55 11.97 -2.92 2.14
N LEU A 56 11.70 -2.33 3.30
CA LEU A 56 10.58 -1.41 3.48
C LEU A 56 11.02 0.02 3.19
N ASN A 57 10.10 0.82 2.67
CA ASN A 57 10.33 2.23 2.45
C ASN A 57 10.77 2.91 3.76
N PRO A 58 11.96 3.55 3.80
CA PRO A 58 12.46 4.20 5.02
C PRO A 58 11.65 5.44 5.41
N ASN A 59 10.88 6.00 4.47
CA ASN A 59 10.01 7.15 4.68
C ASN A 59 8.54 6.76 4.92
N ARG A 60 8.25 5.47 5.17
CA ARG A 60 6.89 5.04 5.54
C ARG A 60 6.41 5.77 6.80
N PRO A 61 5.09 6.05 6.93
CA PRO A 61 4.57 6.76 8.09
C PRO A 61 4.83 6.00 9.39
N LYS A 62 5.20 6.73 10.44
CA LYS A 62 5.25 6.20 11.81
C LYS A 62 3.88 6.19 12.49
N ASP A 63 2.99 7.06 12.02
CA ASP A 63 1.58 7.13 12.34
C ASP A 63 0.85 7.16 10.99
N TRP A 64 -0.04 6.19 10.75
CA TRP A 64 -0.78 6.06 9.51
C TRP A 64 -2.12 6.80 9.52
N THR A 65 -2.44 7.51 10.60
CA THR A 65 -3.65 8.31 10.76
C THR A 65 -3.37 9.83 10.68
N SER A 66 -2.09 10.23 10.83
CA SER A 66 -1.68 11.63 10.89
C SER A 66 -0.23 11.82 10.41
N PRO A 67 0.11 12.95 9.75
CA PRO A 67 -0.75 14.07 9.34
C PRO A 67 -1.64 13.76 8.13
N VAL A 68 -1.43 12.59 7.52
CA VAL A 68 -2.23 12.06 6.43
C VAL A 68 -2.87 10.77 6.92
N ASP A 69 -4.19 10.66 6.76
CA ASP A 69 -4.93 9.47 7.11
C ASP A 69 -4.84 8.42 6.00
N PHE A 70 -3.77 7.62 6.03
CA PHE A 70 -3.61 6.46 5.18
C PHE A 70 -4.47 5.28 5.63
N ARG A 71 -4.83 5.19 6.92
CA ARG A 71 -5.69 4.12 7.46
C ARG A 71 -7.04 4.04 6.74
N ASN A 72 -7.63 5.19 6.40
CA ASN A 72 -8.88 5.26 5.62
C ASN A 72 -8.64 5.39 4.10
N GLY A 73 -7.41 5.11 3.65
CA GLY A 73 -7.03 5.14 2.25
C GLY A 73 -7.18 3.79 1.53
N THR A 74 -6.39 3.64 0.47
CA THR A 74 -6.40 2.48 -0.41
C THR A 74 -4.99 1.94 -0.54
N VAL A 75 -4.84 0.62 -0.44
CA VAL A 75 -3.62 -0.06 -0.86
C VAL A 75 -3.77 -0.48 -2.32
N HIS A 76 -2.79 -0.12 -3.13
CA HIS A 76 -2.64 -0.63 -4.49
C HIS A 76 -1.66 -1.80 -4.47
N ILE A 77 -2.11 -2.97 -4.90
CA ILE A 77 -1.30 -4.18 -5.00
C ILE A 77 -1.05 -4.43 -6.48
N ARG A 78 0.21 -4.41 -6.90
CA ARG A 78 0.66 -4.89 -8.21
C ARG A 78 1.54 -6.11 -8.00
N ILE A 79 1.17 -7.24 -8.60
CA ILE A 79 2.04 -8.40 -8.70
C ILE A 79 2.41 -8.62 -10.16
N GLU A 80 3.66 -8.99 -10.39
CA GLU A 80 4.14 -9.43 -11.69
C GLU A 80 4.66 -10.86 -11.52
N VAL A 81 3.92 -11.79 -12.11
CA VAL A 81 4.22 -13.21 -12.05
C VAL A 81 5.14 -13.52 -13.22
N LEU A 82 6.44 -13.58 -12.93
CA LEU A 82 7.49 -13.81 -13.93
C LEU A 82 7.60 -15.29 -14.35
N GLU A 83 7.34 -16.20 -13.42
CA GLU A 83 7.42 -17.65 -13.64
C GLU A 83 6.35 -18.36 -12.80
N LYS A 84 5.69 -19.36 -13.37
CA LYS A 84 4.85 -20.31 -12.62
C LYS A 84 5.27 -21.76 -12.85
N PRO A 85 5.13 -22.62 -11.82
CA PRO A 85 5.21 -24.07 -12.03
C PRO A 85 4.17 -24.54 -13.06
N PRO A 86 4.46 -25.60 -13.84
CA PRO A 86 3.49 -26.20 -14.74
C PRO A 86 2.20 -26.62 -14.04
N GLY A 87 1.06 -26.52 -14.72
CA GLY A 87 -0.24 -27.03 -14.24
C GLY A 87 -1.26 -25.95 -13.87
N ASN A 88 -0.90 -24.67 -13.96
CA ASN A 88 -1.81 -23.52 -13.85
C ASN A 88 -2.64 -23.51 -12.55
N GLU A 89 -2.04 -24.04 -11.47
CA GLU A 89 -2.68 -24.10 -10.16
C GLU A 89 -3.11 -22.69 -9.71
N PRO A 90 -4.38 -22.51 -9.31
CA PRO A 90 -4.89 -21.23 -8.83
C PRO A 90 -4.05 -20.72 -7.66
N THR A 91 -3.50 -19.53 -7.81
CA THR A 91 -2.65 -18.90 -6.80
C THR A 91 -3.22 -17.56 -6.39
N LYS A 92 -3.06 -17.21 -5.11
CA LYS A 92 -3.40 -15.90 -4.57
C LYS A 92 -2.26 -15.45 -3.68
N TRP A 93 -1.89 -14.18 -3.78
CA TRP A 93 -1.02 -13.54 -2.79
C TRP A 93 -1.87 -12.84 -1.73
N THR A 94 -1.57 -13.16 -0.47
CA THR A 94 -2.10 -12.46 0.70
C THR A 94 -0.98 -11.59 1.26
N LEU A 95 -1.23 -10.29 1.37
CA LEU A 95 -0.33 -9.30 1.93
C LEU A 95 -0.80 -8.97 3.34
N CYS A 96 0.08 -9.12 4.33
CA CYS A 96 -0.23 -8.79 5.72
C CYS A 96 0.71 -7.70 6.23
N TYR A 97 0.14 -6.68 6.87
CA TYR A 97 0.88 -5.69 7.62
C TYR A 97 1.05 -6.16 9.06
N ILE A 98 2.31 -6.16 9.52
CA ILE A 98 2.68 -6.48 10.88
C ILE A 98 3.02 -5.15 11.56
N PRO A 99 2.22 -4.68 12.53
CA PRO A 99 2.47 -3.41 13.20
C PRO A 99 3.69 -3.46 14.12
N ASN A 100 4.30 -2.30 14.38
CA ASN A 100 5.29 -2.18 15.46
C ASN A 100 4.66 -2.51 16.82
N ARG A 101 3.38 -2.13 17.00
CA ARG A 101 2.56 -2.54 18.13
C ARG A 101 1.21 -3.04 17.66
N GLY A 102 0.97 -4.32 17.88
CA GLY A 102 -0.30 -4.96 17.59
C GLY A 102 -1.16 -5.20 18.82
N GLN A 103 -2.40 -5.56 18.58
CA GLN A 103 -3.30 -6.17 19.56
C GLN A 103 -3.95 -7.42 18.96
N GLY A 104 -4.55 -8.28 19.78
CA GLY A 104 -5.14 -9.53 19.30
C GLY A 104 -4.10 -10.41 18.58
N ASN A 105 -4.39 -10.78 17.32
CA ASN A 105 -3.49 -11.58 16.50
C ASN A 105 -2.27 -10.80 15.96
N GLY A 106 -2.29 -9.46 16.04
CA GLY A 106 -1.13 -8.62 15.79
C GLY A 106 -0.74 -8.48 14.31
N TYR A 107 -1.71 -8.52 13.39
CA TYR A 107 -1.51 -8.22 11.97
C TYR A 107 -2.85 -7.97 11.28
N GLY A 108 -2.83 -7.31 10.11
CA GLY A 108 -4.00 -7.15 9.24
C GLY A 108 -3.67 -7.48 7.80
N CYS A 109 -4.55 -8.22 7.10
CA CYS A 109 -4.26 -8.77 5.77
C CYS A 109 -5.25 -8.35 4.69
N THR A 110 -4.74 -8.28 3.47
CA THR A 110 -5.48 -8.13 2.22
C THR A 110 -4.86 -9.06 1.17
N GLY A 111 -5.29 -9.00 -0.09
CA GLY A 111 -4.64 -9.78 -1.14
C GLY A 111 -5.22 -9.57 -2.51
N THR A 112 -4.60 -10.23 -3.49
CA THR A 112 -5.05 -10.24 -4.88
C THR A 112 -6.27 -11.12 -5.07
N ASP A 113 -6.81 -11.09 -6.28
CA ASP A 113 -7.67 -12.16 -6.78
C ASP A 113 -6.82 -13.39 -7.16
N LEU A 114 -7.50 -14.47 -7.55
CA LEU A 114 -6.85 -15.68 -8.03
C LEU A 114 -6.25 -15.44 -9.43
N PHE A 115 -5.07 -15.99 -9.65
CA PHE A 115 -4.41 -16.02 -10.95
C PHE A 115 -3.85 -17.41 -11.25
N THR A 116 -3.84 -17.77 -12.54
CA THR A 116 -3.41 -19.10 -13.02
C THR A 116 -2.23 -19.04 -13.98
N GLU A 117 -1.89 -17.86 -14.51
CA GLU A 117 -0.84 -17.66 -15.52
C GLU A 117 0.22 -16.65 -15.07
N GLU A 118 1.33 -16.61 -15.78
CA GLU A 118 2.28 -15.49 -15.76
C GLU A 118 1.61 -14.20 -16.23
N GLY A 119 2.12 -13.05 -15.78
CA GLY A 119 1.60 -11.73 -16.16
C GLY A 119 1.44 -10.76 -14.99
N ILE A 120 0.83 -9.61 -15.29
CA ILE A 120 0.62 -8.52 -14.33
C ILE A 120 -0.81 -8.59 -13.81
N TYR A 121 -0.96 -8.54 -12.48
CA TYR A 121 -2.25 -8.49 -11.81
C TYR A 121 -2.25 -7.33 -10.81
N GLU A 122 -3.30 -6.53 -10.86
CA GLU A 122 -3.43 -5.32 -10.06
C GLU A 122 -4.76 -5.31 -9.32
N LYS A 123 -4.74 -4.81 -8.08
CA LYS A 123 -5.94 -4.66 -7.26
C LYS A 123 -5.79 -3.51 -6.28
N ASP A 124 -6.78 -2.64 -6.26
CA ASP A 124 -6.98 -1.64 -5.23
C ASP A 124 -7.88 -2.20 -4.13
N VAL A 125 -7.48 -2.06 -2.87
CA VAL A 125 -8.28 -2.51 -1.73
C VAL A 125 -8.39 -1.38 -0.69
N PRO A 126 -9.60 -0.99 -0.25
CA PRO A 126 -9.75 -0.08 0.87
C PRO A 126 -9.06 -0.66 2.11
N MET A 127 -8.23 0.13 2.79
CA MET A 127 -7.50 -0.36 3.94
C MET A 127 -8.43 -0.78 5.09
N THR A 128 -9.61 -0.16 5.17
CA THR A 128 -10.69 -0.53 6.10
C THR A 128 -11.29 -1.91 5.88
N GLU A 129 -11.03 -2.56 4.74
CA GLU A 129 -11.49 -3.93 4.42
C GLU A 129 -10.46 -5.01 4.77
N PHE A 130 -9.33 -4.65 5.37
CA PHE A 130 -8.34 -5.63 5.78
C PHE A 130 -8.94 -6.59 6.80
N TRP A 131 -8.67 -7.88 6.63
CA TRP A 131 -8.95 -8.85 7.67
C TRP A 131 -8.10 -8.51 8.90
N GLU A 132 -8.68 -8.57 10.10
CA GLU A 132 -8.04 -8.14 11.35
C GLU A 132 -7.51 -6.67 11.31
N ASN A 133 -8.16 -5.76 10.56
CA ASN A 133 -7.72 -4.35 10.50
C ASN A 133 -7.53 -3.69 11.88
N GLU A 134 -8.40 -4.02 12.83
CA GLU A 134 -8.34 -3.51 14.20
C GLU A 134 -7.21 -4.12 15.04
N ALA A 135 -6.54 -5.17 14.59
CA ALA A 135 -5.35 -5.71 15.27
C ALA A 135 -4.11 -4.82 15.10
N ILE A 136 -4.17 -3.83 14.20
CA ILE A 136 -3.11 -2.87 13.92
C ILE A 136 -3.37 -1.58 14.71
N ILE A 137 -2.41 -1.18 15.55
CA ILE A 137 -2.40 0.16 16.17
C ILE A 137 -1.73 1.12 15.19
N TRP A 138 -2.54 1.70 14.30
CA TRP A 138 -2.09 2.47 13.13
C TRP A 138 -1.29 3.72 13.51
N GLU A 139 -1.51 4.26 14.71
CA GLU A 139 -0.78 5.40 15.27
C GLU A 139 0.67 5.08 15.65
N GLU A 140 1.01 3.79 15.75
CA GLU A 140 2.37 3.31 16.08
C GLU A 140 3.10 2.69 14.87
N GLY A 141 2.47 2.72 13.70
CA GLY A 141 3.06 2.33 12.43
C GLY A 141 3.26 0.83 12.27
N ILE A 142 3.87 0.49 11.13
CA ILE A 142 4.14 -0.88 10.68
C ILE A 142 5.61 -1.11 10.35
#